data_AF-A0A161L837-F1
#
_entry.id   AF-A0A161L837-F1
#
_cell.length_a   1.000
_cell.length_b   1.000
_cell.length_c   1.000
_cell.angle_alpha   90.00
_cell.angle_beta   90.00
_cell.angle_gamma   90.00
#
_symmetry.space_group_name_H-M   'P 1'
#
loop_
_entity.id
_entity.type
_entity.pdbx_description
1 polymer ?
#
loop_
_entity_poly.entity_id
_entity_poly.type
_entity_poly.pdbx_seq_one_letter_code
_entity_poly.pdbx_strand_id
1 'polypeptide(L)'
;MTHKSIALLVSLMFYFVVFAQQQSISTSKPTQYEIKKLCLEATKTAIQLEIANYQRWIDVRKQQNAPAEAAEFQKTLDSLKIELETYQKMPIDKYTLPEGKQAPQDFFSQNFARERITTTAWVESNAQNNTILHVEGMSKSGPWYHLVGILGNDYTQLKPNTKYRITFYTVYKRNYWNMPSAYVCITSIQK
;
A
#
# COMPACT_ATOMS: atom_id res chain seq x y z
N MET A 1 60.26 54.54 10.22
CA MET A 1 58.91 54.67 10.81
C MET A 1 57.94 54.91 9.66
N THR A 2 56.86 54.19 9.41
CA THR A 2 56.37 52.87 9.82
C THR A 2 55.16 52.65 8.90
N HIS A 3 55.04 51.44 8.38
CA HIS A 3 54.02 50.98 7.42
C HIS A 3 52.58 51.37 7.79
N LYS A 4 51.74 51.60 6.77
CA LYS A 4 50.30 51.34 6.87
C LYS A 4 49.83 50.49 5.70
N SER A 5 49.03 49.50 6.10
CA SER A 5 48.84 48.22 5.46
C SER A 5 47.87 48.25 4.28
N ILE A 6 48.16 47.33 3.36
CA ILE A 6 47.30 46.81 2.30
C ILE A 6 46.08 46.13 2.93
N ALA A 7 44.88 46.48 2.48
CA ALA A 7 43.68 45.67 2.71
C ALA A 7 43.13 45.26 1.34
N LEU A 8 43.45 44.02 0.96
CA LEU A 8 42.95 43.34 -0.24
C LEU A 8 41.60 42.71 0.11
N LEU A 9 40.49 43.26 -0.37
CA LEU A 9 39.16 42.66 -0.25
C LEU A 9 38.97 41.68 -1.42
N VAL A 10 39.20 40.40 -1.17
CA VAL A 10 38.86 39.30 -2.08
C VAL A 10 37.37 39.02 -1.95
N SER A 11 36.58 39.52 -2.91
CA SER A 11 35.16 39.20 -3.04
C SER A 11 35.00 37.81 -3.66
N LEU A 12 34.79 36.80 -2.82
CA LEU A 12 34.45 35.43 -3.24
C LEU A 12 32.99 35.38 -3.69
N MET A 13 32.74 35.32 -4.99
CA MET A 13 31.42 35.02 -5.54
C MET A 13 31.09 33.54 -5.33
N PHE A 14 30.18 33.25 -4.41
CA PHE A 14 29.55 31.94 -4.29
C PHE A 14 28.49 31.78 -5.39
N TYR A 15 28.86 31.12 -6.48
CA TYR A 15 27.89 30.56 -7.43
C TYR A 15 27.20 29.35 -6.78
N PHE A 16 26.03 29.57 -6.17
CA PHE A 16 25.10 28.48 -5.90
C PHE A 16 24.45 28.07 -7.22
N VAL A 17 25.05 27.08 -7.89
CA VAL A 17 24.32 26.31 -8.92
C VAL A 17 23.34 25.42 -8.18
N VAL A 18 22.11 25.90 -8.02
CA VAL A 18 20.97 25.07 -7.63
C VAL A 18 20.71 24.12 -8.80
N PHE A 19 21.31 22.93 -8.73
CA PHE A 19 20.88 21.80 -9.54
C PHE A 19 19.51 21.35 -9.04
N ALA A 20 18.47 22.02 -9.51
CA ALA A 20 17.12 21.49 -9.45
C ALA A 20 17.09 20.26 -10.37
N GLN A 21 17.35 19.07 -9.80
CA GLN A 21 16.98 17.82 -10.44
C GLN A 21 15.46 17.77 -10.50
N GLN A 22 14.91 18.36 -11.55
CA GLN A 22 13.54 18.19 -11.94
C GLN A 22 13.40 16.73 -12.39
N GLN A 23 13.01 15.86 -11.45
CA GLN A 23 12.57 14.51 -11.78
C GLN A 23 11.37 14.68 -12.71
N SER A 24 11.61 14.48 -14.00
CA SER A 24 10.54 14.32 -14.97
C SER A 24 9.68 13.15 -14.52
N ILE A 25 8.39 13.41 -14.31
CA ILE A 25 7.39 12.37 -14.11
C ILE A 25 7.43 11.52 -15.37
N SER A 26 8.11 10.37 -15.32
CA SER A 26 8.21 9.48 -16.46
C SER A 26 6.81 8.98 -16.80
N THR A 27 6.31 9.34 -17.98
CA THR A 27 5.05 8.86 -18.56
C THR A 27 5.15 7.42 -19.06
N SER A 28 6.28 6.73 -18.81
CA SER A 28 6.46 5.32 -19.13
C SER A 28 5.58 4.45 -18.22
N LYS A 29 4.94 3.43 -18.81
CA LYS A 29 4.27 2.38 -18.04
C LYS A 29 5.25 1.77 -17.02
N PRO A 30 4.83 1.50 -15.77
CA PRO A 30 5.69 0.89 -14.78
C PRO A 30 6.22 -0.45 -15.27
N THR A 31 7.50 -0.69 -15.01
CA THR A 31 8.17 -1.96 -15.27
C THR A 31 7.61 -3.06 -14.38
N GLN A 32 7.78 -4.32 -14.79
CA GLN A 32 7.37 -5.46 -13.96
C GLN A 32 8.09 -5.47 -12.60
N TYR A 33 9.35 -5.03 -12.55
CA TYR A 33 10.11 -4.92 -11.32
C TYR A 33 9.49 -3.90 -10.35
N GLU A 34 9.08 -2.72 -10.84
CA GLU A 34 8.40 -1.71 -10.02
C GLU A 34 7.05 -2.20 -9.49
N ILE A 35 6.29 -2.92 -10.31
CA ILE A 35 5.02 -3.53 -9.87
C ILE A 35 5.28 -4.60 -8.81
N LYS A 36 6.27 -5.49 -9.01
CA LYS A 36 6.65 -6.50 -8.01
C LYS A 36 7.07 -5.85 -6.70
N LYS A 37 7.91 -4.81 -6.76
CA LYS A 37 8.35 -4.04 -5.60
C LYS A 37 7.17 -3.43 -4.86
N LEU A 38 6.26 -2.75 -5.56
CA LEU A 38 5.06 -2.16 -4.97
C LEU A 38 4.19 -3.23 -4.30
N CYS A 39 3.89 -4.32 -4.99
CA CYS A 39 3.05 -5.39 -4.47
C CYS A 39 3.67 -6.05 -3.23
N LEU A 40 4.99 -6.28 -3.23
CA LEU A 40 5.70 -6.84 -2.07
C LEU A 40 5.64 -5.92 -0.85
N GLU A 41 5.88 -4.61 -1.02
CA GLU A 41 5.77 -3.64 0.08
C GLU A 41 4.32 -3.49 0.57
N ALA A 42 3.36 -3.55 -0.34
CA ALA A 42 1.93 -3.55 -0.02
C ALA A 42 1.51 -4.79 0.76
N THR A 43 2.02 -5.98 0.42
CA THR A 43 1.80 -7.21 1.20
C THR A 43 2.35 -7.07 2.63
N LYS A 44 3.57 -6.55 2.79
CA LYS A 44 4.14 -6.29 4.14
C LYS A 44 3.25 -5.34 4.94
N THR A 45 2.82 -4.25 4.33
CA THR A 45 1.92 -3.25 4.95
C THR A 45 0.59 -3.90 5.35
N ALA A 46 0.01 -4.74 4.50
CA ALA A 46 -1.23 -5.47 4.79
C ALA A 46 -1.08 -6.40 6.00
N ILE A 47 0.00 -7.19 6.06
CA ILE A 47 0.27 -8.10 7.18
C ILE A 47 0.48 -7.31 8.48
N GLN A 48 1.17 -6.16 8.43
CA GLN A 48 1.33 -5.29 9.60
C GLN A 48 -0.01 -4.74 10.12
N LEU A 49 -0.94 -4.39 9.22
CA LEU A 49 -2.29 -3.99 9.60
C LEU A 49 -3.06 -5.13 10.26
N GLU A 50 -2.94 -6.36 9.75
CA GLU A 50 -3.55 -7.54 10.38
C GLU A 50 -2.94 -7.83 11.74
N ILE A 51 -1.61 -7.78 11.89
CA ILE A 51 -0.92 -7.90 13.19
C ILE A 51 -1.51 -6.89 14.20
N ALA A 52 -1.67 -5.63 13.80
CA ALA A 52 -2.26 -4.60 14.65
C ALA A 52 -3.74 -4.88 14.98
N ASN A 53 -4.51 -5.45 14.04
CA ASN A 53 -5.90 -5.86 14.28
C ASN A 53 -5.98 -7.00 15.32
N TYR A 54 -5.20 -8.07 15.13
CA TYR A 54 -5.18 -9.21 16.04
C TYR A 54 -4.67 -8.83 17.43
N GLN A 55 -3.67 -7.95 17.54
CA GLN A 55 -3.22 -7.44 18.83
C GLN A 55 -4.35 -6.73 19.58
N ARG A 56 -5.08 -5.83 18.90
CA ARG A 56 -6.25 -5.14 19.49
C ARG A 56 -7.35 -6.11 19.90
N TRP A 57 -7.63 -7.13 19.09
CA TRP A 57 -8.65 -8.13 19.43
C TRP A 57 -8.27 -8.96 20.64
N ILE A 58 -6.99 -9.37 20.77
CA ILE A 58 -6.49 -10.06 21.96
C ILE A 58 -6.69 -9.20 23.21
N ASP A 59 -6.35 -7.91 23.14
CA ASP A 59 -6.48 -7.00 24.28
C ASP A 59 -7.95 -6.84 24.70
N VAL A 60 -8.87 -6.70 23.73
CA VAL A 60 -10.32 -6.67 23.99
C VAL A 60 -10.81 -7.98 24.62
N ARG A 61 -10.40 -9.14 24.13
CA ARG A 61 -10.84 -10.44 24.69
C ARG A 61 -10.32 -10.69 26.10
N LYS A 62 -9.11 -10.22 26.42
CA LYS A 62 -8.59 -10.23 27.80
C LYS A 62 -9.44 -9.37 28.73
N GLN A 63 -9.84 -8.18 28.29
CA GLN A 63 -10.75 -7.30 29.07
C GLN A 63 -12.14 -7.93 29.27
N GLN A 64 -12.61 -8.72 28.30
CA GLN A 64 -13.88 -9.46 28.36
C GLN A 64 -13.80 -10.78 29.16
N ASN A 65 -12.64 -11.09 29.78
CA ASN A 65 -12.41 -12.36 30.47
C ASN A 65 -12.69 -13.60 29.59
N ALA A 66 -12.34 -13.52 28.29
CA ALA A 66 -12.50 -14.58 27.30
C ALA A 66 -11.13 -15.16 26.85
N PRO A 67 -10.41 -15.89 27.73
CA PRO A 67 -9.03 -16.31 27.48
C PRO A 67 -8.88 -17.32 26.33
N ALA A 68 -9.89 -18.17 26.09
CA ALA A 68 -9.87 -19.13 24.99
C ALA A 68 -9.89 -18.43 23.62
N GLU A 69 -10.75 -17.43 23.44
CA GLU A 69 -10.79 -16.63 22.21
C GLU A 69 -9.51 -15.81 22.02
N ALA A 70 -8.96 -15.25 23.10
CA ALA A 70 -7.68 -14.56 23.06
C ALA A 70 -6.53 -15.49 22.62
N ALA A 71 -6.54 -16.75 23.05
CA ALA A 71 -5.54 -17.74 22.64
C ALA A 71 -5.64 -18.11 21.15
N GLU A 72 -6.84 -18.21 20.59
CA GLU A 72 -7.03 -18.45 19.14
C GLU A 72 -6.53 -17.27 18.30
N PHE A 73 -6.79 -16.04 18.73
CA PHE A 73 -6.21 -14.85 18.08
C PHE A 73 -4.69 -14.80 18.20
N GLN A 74 -4.12 -15.26 19.32
CA GLN A 74 -2.66 -15.33 19.50
C GLN A 74 -2.01 -16.28 18.49
N LYS A 75 -2.58 -17.46 18.22
CA LYS A 75 -2.06 -18.40 17.21
C LYS A 75 -2.00 -17.75 15.82
N THR A 76 -3.03 -16.99 15.47
CA THR A 76 -3.06 -16.28 14.18
C THR A 76 -2.05 -15.14 14.15
N LEU A 77 -1.92 -14.37 15.23
CA LEU A 77 -0.91 -13.33 15.38
C LEU A 77 0.51 -13.86 15.21
N ASP A 78 0.83 -15.02 15.79
CA ASP A 78 2.15 -15.64 15.67
C ASP A 78 2.43 -16.09 14.24
N SER A 79 1.41 -16.66 13.57
CA SER A 79 1.50 -17.04 12.15
C SER A 79 1.75 -15.81 11.26
N LEU A 80 1.05 -14.69 11.50
CA LEU A 80 1.23 -13.44 10.77
C LEU A 80 2.64 -12.86 10.94
N LYS A 81 3.24 -12.97 12.13
CA LYS A 81 4.62 -12.50 12.37
C LYS A 81 5.65 -13.30 11.57
N ILE A 82 5.50 -14.62 11.52
CA ILE A 82 6.36 -15.50 10.70
C ILE A 82 6.19 -15.19 9.21
N GLU A 83 4.94 -14.97 8.77
CA GLU A 83 4.66 -14.62 7.38
C GLU A 83 5.27 -13.24 7.03
N LEU A 84 5.16 -12.24 7.91
CA LEU A 84 5.79 -10.94 7.72
C LEU A 84 7.30 -11.07 7.57
N GLU A 85 7.96 -11.84 8.43
CA GLU A 85 9.41 -12.09 8.35
C GLU A 85 9.80 -12.73 7.01
N THR A 86 8.97 -13.66 6.51
CA THR A 86 9.15 -14.28 5.21
C THR A 86 9.13 -13.25 4.09
N TYR A 87 8.13 -12.37 4.04
CA TYR A 87 8.05 -11.31 3.02
C TYR A 87 9.12 -10.22 3.20
N GLN A 88 9.53 -9.92 4.42
CA GLN A 88 10.62 -8.97 4.70
C GLN A 88 11.96 -9.44 4.10
N LYS A 89 12.24 -10.74 4.14
CA LYS A 89 13.45 -11.35 3.59
C LYS A 89 13.33 -11.69 2.10
N MET A 90 12.12 -11.60 1.52
CA MET A 90 11.86 -11.99 0.13
C MET A 90 12.53 -11.03 -0.86
N PRO A 91 13.39 -11.53 -1.77
CA PRO A 91 13.90 -10.74 -2.89
C PRO A 91 12.77 -10.38 -3.87
N ILE A 92 12.84 -9.18 -4.46
CA ILE A 92 11.78 -8.67 -5.36
C ILE A 92 11.56 -9.59 -6.57
N ASP A 93 12.61 -10.18 -7.14
CA ASP A 93 12.52 -11.10 -8.28
C ASP A 93 11.72 -12.36 -7.96
N LYS A 94 11.78 -12.82 -6.70
CA LYS A 94 11.04 -13.98 -6.18
C LYS A 94 9.57 -13.68 -5.88
N TYR A 95 9.17 -12.41 -5.80
CA TYR A 95 7.76 -12.07 -5.63
C TYR A 95 6.97 -12.40 -6.91
N THR A 96 6.00 -13.30 -6.79
CA THR A 96 5.11 -13.67 -7.89
C THR A 96 3.91 -12.73 -7.90
N LEU A 97 3.77 -11.98 -9.00
CA LEU A 97 2.60 -11.15 -9.23
C LEU A 97 1.35 -12.01 -9.36
N PRO A 98 0.21 -11.53 -8.85
CA PRO A 98 -1.07 -12.15 -9.13
C PRO A 98 -1.33 -12.22 -10.64
N GLU A 99 -1.66 -13.40 -11.16
CA GLU A 99 -1.98 -13.56 -12.57
C GLU A 99 -3.33 -12.90 -12.87
N GLY A 100 -3.38 -12.13 -13.95
CA GLY A 100 -4.59 -11.43 -14.37
C GLY A 100 -5.61 -12.40 -14.94
N LYS A 101 -6.38 -13.06 -14.08
CA LYS A 101 -7.70 -13.53 -14.50
C LYS A 101 -8.67 -12.38 -14.35
N GLN A 102 -9.57 -12.24 -15.32
CA GLN A 102 -10.73 -11.35 -15.18
C GLN A 102 -11.40 -11.68 -13.85
N ALA A 103 -11.77 -10.65 -13.08
CA ALA A 103 -12.40 -10.83 -11.78
C ALA A 103 -13.48 -11.90 -11.88
N PRO A 104 -13.52 -12.90 -10.98
CA PRO A 104 -14.54 -13.93 -11.04
C PRO A 104 -15.90 -13.23 -11.07
N GLN A 105 -16.73 -13.59 -12.05
CA GLN A 105 -18.11 -13.09 -12.11
C GLN A 105 -18.92 -13.51 -10.86
N ASP A 106 -18.38 -14.45 -10.08
CA ASP A 106 -18.89 -14.80 -8.76
C ASP A 106 -17.90 -14.38 -7.66
N PHE A 107 -18.13 -13.18 -7.17
CA PHE A 107 -17.33 -12.54 -6.15
C PHE A 107 -17.68 -13.00 -4.72
N PHE A 108 -18.75 -13.79 -4.56
CA PHE A 108 -19.08 -14.45 -3.30
C PHE A 108 -18.38 -15.80 -3.15
N SER A 109 -17.60 -16.22 -4.15
CA SER A 109 -16.72 -17.38 -4.03
C SER A 109 -15.74 -17.19 -2.87
N GLN A 110 -15.80 -18.11 -1.90
CA GLN A 110 -14.96 -18.07 -0.68
C GLN A 110 -13.46 -18.26 -0.94
N ASN A 111 -13.07 -18.48 -2.20
CA ASN A 111 -11.69 -18.67 -2.60
C ASN A 111 -11.06 -17.32 -2.95
N PHE A 112 -10.42 -16.68 -1.96
CA PHE A 112 -9.58 -15.51 -2.21
C PHE A 112 -8.44 -15.87 -3.17
N ALA A 113 -8.55 -15.43 -4.42
CA ALA A 113 -7.45 -15.43 -5.37
C ALA A 113 -6.84 -14.02 -5.41
N ARG A 114 -5.50 -13.97 -5.38
CA ARG A 114 -4.83 -12.71 -5.73
C ARG A 114 -5.06 -12.44 -7.21
N GLU A 115 -5.37 -11.21 -7.58
CA GLU A 115 -5.79 -10.84 -8.93
C GLU A 115 -5.30 -9.44 -9.32
N ARG A 116 -5.25 -9.21 -10.64
CA ARG A 116 -5.08 -7.88 -11.23
C ARG A 116 -6.43 -7.42 -11.78
N ILE A 117 -6.94 -6.30 -11.27
CA ILE A 117 -8.26 -5.77 -11.64
C ILE A 117 -8.07 -4.41 -12.31
N THR A 118 -8.83 -4.16 -13.39
CA THR A 118 -8.93 -2.83 -14.01
C THR A 118 -10.39 -2.42 -14.10
N THR A 119 -10.75 -1.31 -13.45
CA THR A 119 -12.14 -0.90 -13.25
C THR A 119 -12.24 0.60 -12.92
N THR A 120 -13.45 1.14 -12.90
CA THR A 120 -13.72 2.47 -12.37
C THR A 120 -13.71 2.41 -10.84
N ALA A 121 -12.94 3.27 -10.19
CA ALA A 121 -12.82 3.31 -8.74
C ALA A 121 -12.62 4.73 -8.20
N TRP A 122 -12.93 4.94 -6.92
CA TRP A 122 -12.78 6.20 -6.20
C TRP A 122 -12.54 5.98 -4.69
N VAL A 123 -12.15 7.03 -4.00
CA VAL A 123 -12.10 7.10 -2.53
C VAL A 123 -13.09 8.16 -2.06
N GLU A 124 -13.75 7.97 -0.92
CA GLU A 124 -14.71 8.95 -0.39
C GLU A 124 -14.02 10.08 0.40
N SER A 125 -12.82 9.83 0.91
CA SER A 125 -12.01 10.74 1.72
C SER A 125 -10.56 10.76 1.26
N ASN A 126 -9.71 11.54 1.93
CA ASN A 126 -8.28 11.60 1.61
C ASN A 126 -7.67 10.19 1.64
N ALA A 127 -7.05 9.80 0.53
CA ALA A 127 -6.48 8.47 0.39
C ALA A 127 -5.25 8.30 1.29
N GLN A 128 -5.16 7.17 1.96
CA GLN A 128 -4.02 6.71 2.75
C GLN A 128 -4.08 5.18 2.87
N ASN A 129 -3.09 4.60 3.54
CA ASN A 129 -3.16 3.20 3.93
C ASN A 129 -4.46 2.91 4.72
N ASN A 130 -5.04 1.74 4.45
CA ASN A 130 -6.30 1.23 4.95
C ASN A 130 -7.59 1.99 4.51
N THR A 131 -7.48 3.06 3.71
CA THR A 131 -8.65 3.71 3.08
C THR A 131 -9.37 2.73 2.16
N ILE A 132 -10.71 2.76 2.15
CA ILE A 132 -11.51 1.93 1.23
C ILE A 132 -11.43 2.51 -0.19
N LEU A 133 -11.02 1.67 -1.14
CA LEU A 133 -11.14 1.90 -2.57
C LEU A 133 -12.50 1.38 -3.03
N HIS A 134 -13.41 2.29 -3.31
CA HIS A 134 -14.71 1.95 -3.86
C HIS A 134 -14.54 1.59 -5.32
N VAL A 135 -15.08 0.44 -5.71
CA VAL A 135 -15.06 -0.04 -7.09
C VAL A 135 -16.49 0.04 -7.64
N GLU A 136 -16.63 0.40 -8.91
CA GLU A 136 -17.92 0.40 -9.59
C GLU A 136 -18.57 -1.00 -9.54
N GLY A 137 -19.84 -1.04 -9.11
CA GLY A 137 -20.56 -2.29 -8.88
C GLY A 137 -20.28 -2.98 -7.54
N MET A 138 -19.43 -2.41 -6.68
CA MET A 138 -19.19 -2.94 -5.32
C MET A 138 -20.48 -2.90 -4.48
N SER A 139 -20.81 -4.03 -3.85
CA SER A 139 -22.01 -4.14 -3.01
C SER A 139 -21.76 -3.57 -1.59
N LYS A 140 -22.84 -3.32 -0.85
CA LYS A 140 -22.73 -2.95 0.58
C LYS A 140 -22.09 -4.05 1.43
N SER A 141 -22.18 -5.31 0.99
CA SER A 141 -21.65 -6.49 1.70
C SER A 141 -20.24 -6.90 1.26
N GLY A 142 -19.66 -6.23 0.27
CA GLY A 142 -18.28 -6.50 -0.13
C GLY A 142 -17.99 -6.58 -1.64
N PRO A 143 -16.72 -6.91 -1.96
CA PRO A 143 -15.65 -7.09 -1.00
C PRO A 143 -15.26 -5.65 -0.60
N TRP A 144 -14.52 -5.47 0.48
CA TRP A 144 -13.94 -4.16 0.71
C TRP A 144 -12.47 -4.19 0.31
N TYR A 145 -12.10 -3.31 -0.61
CA TYR A 145 -10.73 -3.15 -1.07
C TYR A 145 -10.06 -2.07 -0.24
N HIS A 146 -9.07 -2.43 0.56
CA HIS A 146 -8.34 -1.52 1.42
C HIS A 146 -6.99 -1.17 0.81
N LEU A 147 -6.74 0.11 0.55
CA LEU A 147 -5.49 0.59 -0.01
C LEU A 147 -4.32 0.29 0.94
N VAL A 148 -3.25 -0.30 0.44
CA VAL A 148 -1.99 -0.53 1.17
C VAL A 148 -0.77 -0.18 0.33
N GLY A 149 -1.01 0.41 -0.85
CA GLY A 149 0.05 0.91 -1.71
C GLY A 149 -0.51 1.63 -2.92
N ILE A 150 0.26 2.59 -3.41
CA ILE A 150 0.03 3.27 -4.67
C ILE A 150 1.39 3.46 -5.34
N LEU A 151 1.47 3.28 -6.65
CA LEU A 151 2.68 3.50 -7.40
C LEU A 151 3.19 4.94 -7.19
N GLY A 152 4.48 5.08 -6.89
CA GLY A 152 5.08 6.37 -6.50
C GLY A 152 4.81 6.80 -5.06
N ASN A 153 4.06 6.02 -4.27
CA ASN A 153 3.65 6.32 -2.89
C ASN A 153 2.92 7.67 -2.74
N ASP A 154 2.34 8.18 -3.84
CA ASP A 154 1.62 9.45 -3.86
C ASP A 154 0.11 9.20 -3.86
N TYR A 155 -0.47 9.17 -2.66
CA TYR A 155 -1.91 9.05 -2.44
C TYR A 155 -2.71 10.28 -2.88
N THR A 156 -2.06 11.43 -3.07
CA THR A 156 -2.74 12.68 -3.46
C THR A 156 -3.29 12.64 -4.89
N GLN A 157 -2.84 11.66 -5.69
CA GLN A 157 -3.38 11.36 -7.02
C GLN A 157 -4.89 11.03 -6.99
N LEU A 158 -5.37 10.45 -5.88
CA LEU A 158 -6.78 10.11 -5.66
C LEU A 158 -7.48 11.22 -4.90
N LYS A 159 -8.18 12.08 -5.65
CA LYS A 159 -9.02 13.12 -5.04
C LYS A 159 -10.31 12.49 -4.49
N PRO A 160 -10.78 12.93 -3.31
CA PRO A 160 -12.05 12.47 -2.77
C PRO A 160 -13.19 12.60 -3.79
N ASN A 161 -14.03 11.57 -3.86
CA ASN A 161 -15.23 11.47 -4.69
C ASN A 161 -15.00 11.66 -6.20
N THR A 162 -13.74 11.55 -6.66
CA THR A 162 -13.40 11.58 -8.09
C THR A 162 -13.24 10.16 -8.60
N LYS A 163 -13.94 9.82 -9.69
CA LYS A 163 -13.84 8.51 -10.34
C LYS A 163 -12.64 8.49 -11.29
N TYR A 164 -11.93 7.37 -11.28
CA TYR A 164 -10.79 7.11 -12.15
C TYR A 164 -10.90 5.69 -12.71
N ARG A 165 -10.37 5.47 -13.91
CA ARG A 165 -10.05 4.12 -14.38
C ARG A 165 -8.73 3.69 -13.75
N ILE A 166 -8.78 2.70 -12.87
CA ILE A 166 -7.65 2.26 -12.05
C ILE A 166 -7.29 0.83 -12.41
N THR A 167 -5.99 0.52 -12.41
CA THR A 167 -5.50 -0.87 -12.32
C THR A 167 -4.92 -1.08 -10.92
N PHE A 168 -5.40 -2.10 -10.22
CA PHE A 168 -4.89 -2.49 -8.91
C PHE A 168 -4.67 -4.01 -8.82
N TYR A 169 -3.88 -4.42 -7.84
CA TYR A 169 -3.64 -5.82 -7.49
C TYR A 169 -4.19 -6.10 -6.10
N THR A 170 -4.89 -7.23 -5.91
CA THR A 170 -5.16 -7.76 -4.57
C THR A 170 -3.90 -8.47 -4.05
N VAL A 171 -3.35 -8.00 -2.94
CA VAL A 171 -2.02 -8.42 -2.46
C VAL A 171 -2.09 -9.27 -1.19
N TYR A 172 -3.17 -9.16 -0.43
CA TYR A 172 -3.37 -9.93 0.80
C TYR A 172 -4.86 -10.02 1.14
N LYS A 173 -5.30 -11.15 1.68
CA LYS A 173 -6.69 -11.32 2.14
C LYS A 173 -6.92 -10.52 3.41
N ARG A 174 -8.15 -10.04 3.62
CA ARG A 174 -8.58 -9.49 4.91
C ARG A 174 -9.74 -10.33 5.42
N ASN A 175 -9.66 -10.80 6.66
CA ASN A 175 -10.75 -11.57 7.26
C ASN A 175 -11.59 -10.66 8.16
N TYR A 176 -12.82 -10.37 7.74
CA TYR A 176 -13.79 -9.60 8.51
C TYR A 176 -15.04 -10.45 8.75
N TRP A 177 -14.98 -11.39 9.70
CA TRP A 177 -16.14 -12.22 10.10
C TRP A 177 -16.91 -12.81 8.91
N ASN A 178 -16.22 -13.52 8.01
CA ASN A 178 -16.76 -14.12 6.78
C ASN A 178 -17.19 -13.13 5.69
N MET A 179 -16.92 -11.84 5.83
CA MET A 179 -17.13 -10.85 4.77
C MET A 179 -15.92 -10.84 3.82
N PRO A 180 -16.12 -10.97 2.51
CA PRO A 180 -15.04 -10.86 1.53
C PRO A 180 -14.34 -9.50 1.65
N SER A 181 -13.02 -9.48 1.80
CA SER A 181 -12.24 -8.24 1.85
C SER A 181 -10.80 -8.50 1.45
N ALA A 182 -10.16 -7.48 0.89
CA ALA A 182 -8.81 -7.58 0.36
C ALA A 182 -8.02 -6.30 0.60
N TYR A 183 -6.73 -6.45 0.85
CA TYR A 183 -5.78 -5.36 0.75
C TYR A 183 -5.29 -5.26 -0.70
N VAL A 184 -5.21 -4.02 -1.20
CA VAL A 184 -4.89 -3.75 -2.62
C VAL A 184 -3.81 -2.68 -2.77
N CYS A 185 -3.06 -2.76 -3.87
CA CYS A 185 -2.18 -1.67 -4.31
C CYS A 185 -2.48 -1.22 -5.74
N ILE A 186 -2.43 0.10 -5.97
CA ILE A 186 -2.74 0.72 -7.26
C ILE A 186 -1.47 0.89 -8.09
N THR A 187 -1.50 0.39 -9.33
CA THR A 187 -0.36 0.48 -10.27
C THR A 187 -0.59 1.46 -11.42
N SER A 188 -1.83 1.86 -11.67
CA SER A 188 -2.17 2.80 -12.75
C SER A 188 -3.44 3.56 -12.41
N ILE A 189 -3.46 4.85 -12.71
CA ILE A 189 -4.60 5.75 -12.56
C ILE A 189 -4.77 6.53 -13.85
N GLN A 190 -5.98 6.49 -14.41
CA GLN A 190 -6.38 7.24 -15.60
C GLN A 190 -7.64 8.03 -15.26
N LYS A 191 -7.65 9.31 -15.61
CA LYS A 191 -8.84 10.17 -15.47
C LYS A 191 -9.83 9.90 -16.59
#